data_AF-A0A674J5R8-F1
#
_entry.id   AF-A0A674J5R8-F1
#
_cell.length_a   1.000
_cell.length_b   1.000
_cell.length_c   1.000
_cell.angle_alpha   90.00
_cell.angle_beta   90.00
_cell.angle_gamma   90.00
#
_symmetry.space_group_name_H-M   'P 1'
#
loop_
_entity.id
_entity.type
_entity.pdbx_description
1 polymer ?
#
loop_
_entity_poly.entity_id
_entity_poly.type
_entity_poly.pdbx_seq_one_letter_code
_entity_poly.pdbx_strand_id
1 'polypeptide(L)'
;MEKFRTMLDFCLSHQKVLGYSAVSLLTAGSERLFSAVAFQCPCNSWNMLYGSVFLLVPALILFLLGYLLNVRTWRLFTGCCASGKWSCWRFFRVLWLVTVSAAVAPLTWIAVALLGANFYECAASGSSLLQRHLCQGRGTQCHEQLTCADMMA
;
A
#
# COMPACT_ATOMS: atom_id res chain seq x y z
N MET A 1 -28.67 -20.86 -22.40
CA MET A 1 -27.83 -21.66 -21.49
C MET A 1 -26.46 -21.96 -22.11
N GLU A 2 -26.37 -22.38 -23.37
CA GLU A 2 -25.09 -22.74 -24.00
C GLU A 2 -24.12 -21.56 -24.20
N LYS A 3 -24.61 -20.40 -24.67
CA LYS A 3 -23.78 -19.19 -24.83
C LYS A 3 -23.11 -18.73 -23.53
N PHE A 4 -23.77 -18.95 -22.39
CA PHE A 4 -23.21 -18.66 -21.07
C PHE A 4 -22.08 -19.62 -20.70
N ARG A 5 -22.21 -20.91 -21.06
CA ARG A 5 -21.12 -21.88 -20.90
C ARG A 5 -19.92 -21.53 -21.76
N THR A 6 -20.13 -21.15 -23.02
CA THR A 6 -19.04 -20.75 -23.91
C THR A 6 -18.28 -19.53 -23.39
N MET A 7 -19.00 -18.55 -22.85
CA MET A 7 -18.40 -17.37 -22.20
C MET A 7 -17.62 -17.75 -20.93
N LEU A 8 -18.17 -18.63 -20.09
CA LEU A 8 -17.50 -19.15 -18.90
C LEU A 8 -16.23 -19.94 -19.24
N ASP A 9 -16.29 -20.81 -20.24
CA ASP A 9 -15.16 -21.63 -20.69
C ASP A 9 -14.04 -20.75 -21.26
N PHE A 10 -14.37 -19.70 -22.00
CA PHE A 10 -13.40 -18.71 -22.45
C PHE A 10 -12.75 -17.95 -21.28
N CYS A 11 -13.55 -17.55 -20.29
CA CYS A 11 -13.07 -16.87 -19.09
C CYS A 11 -12.15 -17.76 -18.25
N LEU A 12 -12.49 -19.05 -18.11
CA LEU A 12 -11.68 -20.05 -17.42
C LEU A 12 -10.39 -20.36 -18.19
N SER A 13 -10.46 -20.48 -19.52
CA SER A 13 -9.28 -20.70 -20.39
C SER A 13 -8.26 -19.57 -20.28
N HIS A 14 -8.72 -18.32 -20.18
CA HIS A 14 -7.88 -17.13 -20.13
C HIS A 14 -7.80 -16.46 -18.74
N GLN A 15 -8.12 -17.21 -17.68
CA GLN A 15 -8.24 -16.67 -16.31
C GLN A 15 -6.99 -15.90 -15.84
N LYS A 16 -5.79 -16.35 -16.24
CA LYS A 16 -4.54 -15.65 -15.88
C LYS A 16 -4.41 -14.28 -16.55
N VAL A 17 -4.74 -14.19 -17.84
CA VAL A 17 -4.65 -12.93 -18.61
C VAL A 17 -5.72 -11.95 -18.13
N LEU A 18 -6.94 -12.43 -17.93
CA LEU A 18 -8.05 -11.63 -17.39
C LEU A 18 -7.79 -11.19 -15.95
N GLY A 19 -7.17 -12.05 -15.14
CA GLY A 19 -6.74 -11.71 -13.79
C GLY A 19 -5.70 -10.60 -13.78
N TYR A 20 -4.65 -10.71 -14.60
CA TYR A 20 -3.62 -9.67 -14.67
C TYR A 20 -4.13 -8.35 -15.26
N SER A 21 -5.02 -8.39 -16.27
CA SER A 21 -5.63 -7.17 -16.82
C SER A 21 -6.58 -6.51 -15.81
N ALA A 22 -7.39 -7.28 -15.08
CA ALA A 22 -8.25 -6.77 -14.02
C ALA A 22 -7.43 -6.16 -12.87
N VAL A 23 -6.36 -6.81 -12.44
CA VAL A 23 -5.45 -6.26 -11.42
C VAL A 23 -4.80 -4.97 -11.93
N SER A 24 -4.36 -4.92 -13.19
CA SER A 24 -3.79 -3.72 -13.80
C SER A 24 -4.80 -2.57 -13.89
N LEU A 25 -6.05 -2.84 -14.29
CA LEU A 25 -7.14 -1.87 -14.32
C LEU A 25 -7.52 -1.37 -12.93
N LEU A 26 -7.59 -2.26 -11.94
CA LEU A 26 -7.85 -1.91 -10.54
C LEU A 26 -6.70 -1.06 -9.96
N THR A 27 -5.46 -1.36 -10.34
CA THR A 27 -4.28 -0.60 -9.91
C THR A 27 -4.26 0.80 -10.54
N ALA A 28 -4.51 0.91 -11.85
CA ALA A 28 -4.61 2.21 -12.53
C ALA A 28 -5.82 3.03 -12.06
N GLY A 29 -6.96 2.36 -11.82
CA GLY A 29 -8.18 2.99 -11.33
C GLY A 29 -8.06 3.49 -9.89
N SER A 30 -7.37 2.75 -9.03
CA SER A 30 -7.16 3.16 -7.63
C SER A 30 -6.28 4.40 -7.51
N GLU A 31 -5.23 4.55 -8.34
CA GLU A 31 -4.40 5.75 -8.35
C GLU A 31 -5.22 7.01 -8.73
N ARG A 32 -6.13 6.88 -9.70
CA ARG A 32 -7.02 7.96 -10.14
C ARG A 32 -8.14 8.25 -9.16
N LEU A 33 -8.70 7.22 -8.51
CA LEU A 33 -9.72 7.41 -7.46
C LEU A 33 -9.13 8.00 -6.17
N PHE A 34 -7.93 7.60 -5.75
CA PHE A 34 -7.30 8.13 -4.54
C PHE A 34 -6.84 9.58 -4.72
N SER A 35 -6.33 9.94 -5.90
CA SER A 35 -5.90 11.32 -6.18
C SER A 35 -7.07 12.27 -6.47
N ALA A 36 -8.19 11.77 -7.04
CA ALA A 36 -9.33 12.62 -7.42
C ALA A 36 -10.45 12.74 -6.36
N VAL A 37 -10.58 11.82 -5.39
CA VAL A 37 -11.82 11.72 -4.59
C VAL A 37 -11.68 12.11 -3.10
N ALA A 38 -10.52 12.05 -2.45
CA ALA A 38 -10.53 12.09 -0.97
C ALA A 38 -9.37 12.76 -0.22
N PHE A 39 -8.23 13.09 -0.85
CA PHE A 39 -7.10 13.63 -0.09
C PHE A 39 -7.04 15.16 -0.15
N GLN A 40 -7.52 15.79 0.92
CA GLN A 40 -7.26 17.20 1.21
C GLN A 40 -6.41 17.23 2.48
N CYS A 41 -5.18 17.76 2.39
CA CYS A 41 -4.34 17.91 3.58
C CYS A 41 -4.99 18.96 4.50
N PRO A 42 -5.30 18.64 5.76
CA PRO A 42 -5.78 19.64 6.69
C PRO A 42 -4.66 20.67 6.98
N CYS A 43 -5.04 21.88 7.39
CA CYS A 43 -4.10 22.87 7.90
C CYS A 43 -3.98 22.75 9.43
N ASN A 44 -3.40 21.66 9.93
CA ASN A 44 -3.30 21.44 11.39
C ASN A 44 -2.00 20.73 11.79
N SER A 45 -1.75 20.61 13.09
CA SER A 45 -0.65 19.79 13.63
C SER A 45 -0.74 18.30 13.31
N TRP A 46 -1.90 17.82 12.83
CA TRP A 46 -2.16 16.41 12.51
C TRP A 46 -1.73 16.00 11.10
N ASN A 47 -1.13 16.89 10.32
CA ASN A 47 -0.73 16.65 8.92
C ASN A 47 0.21 15.45 8.77
N MET A 48 1.15 15.30 9.73
CA MET A 48 2.06 14.16 9.77
C MET A 48 1.30 12.83 9.88
N LEU A 49 0.34 12.75 10.81
CA LEU A 49 -0.43 11.53 11.02
C LEU A 49 -1.35 11.27 9.82
N TYR A 50 -2.03 12.30 9.33
CA TYR A 50 -2.97 12.20 8.22
C TYR A 50 -2.27 11.69 6.94
N GLY A 51 -1.21 12.35 6.49
CA GLY A 51 -0.45 11.91 5.32
C GLY A 51 0.18 10.52 5.49
N SER A 52 0.70 10.21 6.67
CA SER A 52 1.29 8.89 6.96
C SER A 52 0.26 7.76 6.93
N VAL A 53 -0.96 8.01 7.43
CA VAL A 53 -2.05 7.01 7.43
C VAL A 53 -2.45 6.65 6.00
N PHE A 54 -2.64 7.65 5.12
CA PHE A 54 -2.98 7.40 3.72
C PHE A 54 -1.85 6.71 2.94
N LEU A 55 -0.59 6.91 3.35
CA LEU A 55 0.56 6.23 2.75
C LEU A 55 0.69 4.77 3.25
N LEU A 56 0.55 4.53 4.55
CA LEU A 56 0.86 3.24 5.20
C LEU A 56 -0.34 2.28 5.29
N VAL A 57 -1.57 2.76 5.47
CA VAL A 57 -2.73 1.88 5.66
C VAL A 57 -3.01 1.02 4.42
N PRO A 58 -3.02 1.57 3.18
CA PRO A 58 -3.21 0.74 2.00
C PRO A 58 -2.08 -0.28 1.81
N ALA A 59 -0.83 0.10 2.13
CA ALA A 59 0.30 -0.83 2.13
C ALA A 59 0.09 -1.98 3.14
N LEU A 60 -0.36 -1.68 4.35
CA LEU A 60 -0.63 -2.70 5.37
C LEU A 60 -1.74 -3.66 4.93
N ILE A 61 -2.83 -3.14 4.35
CA ILE A 61 -3.93 -3.97 3.83
C ILE A 61 -3.43 -4.90 2.73
N LEU A 62 -2.64 -4.39 1.78
CA LEU A 62 -2.04 -5.19 0.70
C LEU A 62 -1.11 -6.27 1.24
N PHE A 63 -0.30 -5.94 2.25
CA PHE A 63 0.60 -6.89 2.90
C PHE A 63 -0.18 -8.03 3.57
N LEU A 64 -1.20 -7.70 4.37
CA LEU A 64 -2.06 -8.70 5.03
C LEU A 64 -2.79 -9.57 4.01
N LEU A 65 -3.32 -8.97 2.94
CA LEU A 65 -3.95 -9.70 1.86
C LEU A 65 -2.97 -10.65 1.16
N GLY A 66 -1.72 -10.22 0.94
CA GLY A 66 -0.65 -11.06 0.41
C GLY A 66 -0.37 -12.30 1.27
N TYR A 67 -0.42 -12.16 2.60
CA TYR A 67 -0.30 -13.29 3.53
C TYR A 67 -1.50 -14.22 3.48
N LEU A 68 -2.71 -13.66 3.49
CA LEU A 68 -3.98 -14.40 3.49
C LEU A 68 -4.19 -15.18 2.19
N LEU A 69 -3.79 -14.64 1.04
CA LEU A 69 -3.94 -15.32 -0.25
C LEU A 69 -2.86 -16.38 -0.49
N ASN A 70 -1.78 -16.38 0.30
CA ASN A 70 -0.69 -17.32 0.09
C ASN A 70 -0.98 -18.67 0.76
N VAL A 71 -1.32 -19.66 -0.06
CA VAL A 71 -1.64 -21.04 0.34
C VAL A 71 -0.50 -21.69 1.16
N ARG A 72 0.76 -21.27 0.94
CA ARG A 72 1.91 -21.77 1.72
C ARG A 72 1.86 -21.30 3.17
N THR A 73 1.37 -20.08 3.44
CA THR A 73 1.16 -19.54 4.78
C THR A 73 0.15 -20.39 5.55
N TRP A 74 -0.99 -20.71 4.93
CA TRP A 74 -2.03 -21.55 5.54
C TRP A 74 -1.55 -22.97 5.81
N ARG A 75 -0.75 -23.54 4.91
CA ARG A 75 -0.15 -24.87 5.10
C ARG A 75 0.89 -24.89 6.22
N LEU A 76 1.62 -23.78 6.43
CA LEU A 76 2.52 -23.63 7.58
C LEU A 76 1.75 -23.57 8.90
N PHE A 77 0.71 -22.73 8.98
CA PHE A 77 -0.10 -22.58 10.20
C PHE A 77 -0.87 -23.84 10.56
N THR A 78 -1.44 -24.55 9.58
CA THR A 78 -2.19 -25.80 9.81
C THR A 78 -1.27 -27.02 9.99
N GLY A 79 -0.10 -27.03 9.35
CA GLY A 79 0.86 -28.13 9.41
C GLY A 79 1.82 -28.10 10.61
N CYS A 80 1.93 -26.98 11.34
CA CYS A 80 2.83 -26.84 12.49
C CYS A 80 2.45 -27.78 13.65
N CYS A 81 1.16 -28.06 13.85
CA CYS A 81 0.67 -28.92 14.94
C CYS A 81 0.70 -30.42 14.63
N ALA A 82 0.94 -30.82 13.37
CA ALA A 82 0.74 -32.21 12.93
C ALA A 82 2.01 -33.09 13.00
N SER A 83 3.20 -32.52 13.14
CA SER A 83 4.44 -33.30 13.19
C SER A 83 5.58 -32.50 13.84
N GLY A 84 6.00 -32.91 15.04
CA GLY A 84 7.14 -32.33 15.79
C GLY A 84 8.53 -32.52 15.14
N LYS A 85 8.60 -32.60 13.80
CA LYS A 85 9.82 -32.80 13.00
C LYS A 85 10.08 -31.69 11.99
N TRP A 86 9.42 -30.54 12.11
CA TRP A 86 9.79 -29.38 11.30
C TRP A 86 11.08 -28.76 11.88
N SER A 87 12.18 -28.91 11.15
CA SER A 87 13.40 -28.16 11.47
C SER A 87 13.08 -26.65 11.42
N CYS A 88 13.40 -25.96 12.51
CA CYS A 88 13.19 -24.53 12.71
C CYS A 88 13.67 -23.70 11.49
N TRP A 89 14.76 -24.12 10.87
CA TRP A 89 15.32 -23.54 9.65
C TRP A 89 14.37 -23.60 8.44
N ARG A 90 13.67 -24.71 8.25
CA ARG A 90 12.74 -24.88 7.13
C ARG A 90 11.49 -24.01 7.32
N PHE A 91 11.04 -23.82 8.56
CA PHE A 91 9.95 -22.90 8.89
C PHE A 91 10.34 -21.45 8.55
N PHE A 92 11.48 -20.98 9.08
CA PHE A 92 11.96 -19.61 8.82
C PHE A 92 12.20 -19.34 7.34
N ARG A 93 12.74 -20.31 6.60
CA ARG A 93 12.96 -20.17 5.15
C ARG A 93 11.66 -20.01 4.37
N VAL A 94 10.62 -20.77 4.69
CA VAL A 94 9.32 -20.66 4.02
C VAL A 94 8.63 -19.36 4.43
N LEU A 95 8.67 -19.00 5.71
CA LEU A 95 8.14 -17.72 6.19
C LEU A 95 8.79 -16.55 5.46
N TRP A 96 10.12 -16.51 5.40
CA TRP A 96 10.87 -15.48 4.68
C TRP A 96 10.45 -15.38 3.20
N LEU A 97 10.35 -16.52 2.51
CA LEU A 97 9.94 -16.54 1.10
C LEU A 97 8.53 -15.98 0.91
N VAL A 98 7.61 -16.33 1.82
CA VAL A 98 6.25 -15.78 1.84
C VAL A 98 6.29 -14.27 2.10
N THR A 99 7.03 -13.81 3.11
CA THR A 99 7.18 -12.39 3.46
C THR A 99 7.68 -11.58 2.27
N VAL A 100 8.77 -12.02 1.63
CA VAL A 100 9.34 -11.31 0.48
C VAL A 100 8.35 -11.25 -0.69
N SER A 101 7.61 -12.33 -0.94
CA SER A 101 6.58 -12.33 -1.98
C SER A 101 5.39 -11.43 -1.66
N ALA A 102 4.95 -11.40 -0.40
CA ALA A 102 3.84 -10.56 0.05
C ALA A 102 4.23 -9.07 0.13
N ALA A 103 5.52 -8.76 0.30
CA ALA A 103 6.05 -7.41 0.36
C ALA A 103 6.09 -6.70 -1.01
N VAL A 104 5.94 -7.40 -2.13
CA VAL A 104 6.00 -6.78 -3.47
C VAL A 104 4.89 -5.74 -3.65
N ALA A 105 3.64 -6.10 -3.34
CA ALA A 105 2.48 -5.21 -3.47
C ALA A 105 2.58 -3.93 -2.60
N PRO A 106 2.88 -3.99 -1.29
CA PRO A 106 3.04 -2.79 -0.48
C PRO A 106 4.22 -1.92 -0.91
N LEU A 107 5.34 -2.52 -1.35
CA LEU A 107 6.47 -1.74 -1.87
C LEU A 107 6.09 -1.02 -3.17
N THR A 108 5.36 -1.67 -4.07
CA THR A 108 4.87 -1.01 -5.29
C THR A 108 3.90 0.13 -4.98
N TRP A 109 3.00 -0.04 -4.01
CA TRP A 109 2.11 1.03 -3.56
C TRP A 109 2.89 2.23 -3.03
N ILE A 110 3.83 2.00 -2.11
CA ILE A 110 4.64 3.08 -1.52
C ILE A 110 5.42 3.81 -2.62
N ALA A 111 5.99 3.10 -3.59
CA ALA A 111 6.70 3.72 -4.71
C ALA A 111 5.79 4.62 -5.55
N VAL A 112 4.59 4.15 -5.91
CA VAL A 112 3.61 4.93 -6.68
C VAL A 112 3.11 6.14 -5.89
N ALA A 113 2.79 5.95 -4.60
CA ALA A 113 2.37 7.03 -3.71
C ALA A 113 3.44 8.12 -3.55
N LEU A 114 4.72 7.73 -3.51
CA LEU A 114 5.85 8.66 -3.44
C LEU A 114 6.09 9.39 -4.76
N LEU A 115 5.84 8.76 -5.90
CA LEU A 115 5.90 9.43 -7.22
C LEU A 115 4.84 10.53 -7.34
N GLY A 116 3.66 10.33 -6.73
CA GLY A 116 2.61 11.34 -6.66
C GLY A 116 2.88 12.46 -5.65
N ALA A 117 3.82 12.27 -4.71
CA ALA A 117 4.28 13.19 -3.66
C ALA A 117 3.23 13.75 -2.67
N ASN A 118 1.96 13.90 -3.03
CA ASN A 118 0.92 14.57 -2.25
C ASN A 118 0.81 14.07 -0.78
N PHE A 119 0.82 12.75 -0.57
CA PHE A 119 0.73 12.20 0.79
C PHE A 119 2.00 12.44 1.61
N TYR A 120 3.15 12.43 0.95
CA TYR A 120 4.45 12.67 1.57
C TYR A 120 4.63 14.14 1.91
N GLU A 121 4.25 15.07 1.02
CA GLU A 121 4.31 16.51 1.25
C GLU A 121 3.44 16.92 2.44
N CYS A 122 2.19 16.44 2.50
CA CYS A 122 1.33 16.64 3.66
C CYS A 122 1.94 16.05 4.95
N ALA A 123 2.49 14.84 4.91
CA ALA A 123 3.11 14.23 6.09
C ALA A 123 4.36 14.99 6.56
N ALA A 124 5.20 15.43 5.61
CA ALA A 124 6.43 16.15 5.83
C ALA A 124 6.17 17.56 6.38
N SER A 125 5.13 18.22 5.89
CA SER A 125 4.65 19.52 6.37
C SER A 125 4.34 19.51 7.88
N GLY A 126 3.80 18.41 8.40
CA GLY A 126 3.53 18.25 9.84
C GLY A 126 4.75 17.85 10.69
N SER A 127 5.91 17.58 10.09
CA SER A 127 7.10 17.12 10.83
C SER A 127 7.83 18.28 11.51
N SER A 128 7.88 18.27 12.85
CA SER A 128 8.54 19.32 13.62
C SER A 128 10.04 19.45 13.34
N LEU A 129 10.71 18.35 12.99
CA LEU A 129 12.14 18.38 12.62
C LEU A 129 12.33 19.05 11.27
N LEU A 130 11.51 18.68 10.28
CA LEU A 130 11.62 19.24 8.95
C LEU A 130 11.24 20.72 8.93
N GLN A 131 10.19 21.09 9.66
CA GLN A 131 9.81 22.49 9.86
C GLN A 131 10.95 23.31 10.46
N ARG A 132 11.64 22.80 11.50
CA ARG A 132 12.78 23.51 12.10
C ARG A 132 13.95 23.69 11.13
N HIS A 133 14.24 22.68 10.31
CA HIS A 133 15.30 22.76 9.31
C HIS A 133 14.95 23.71 8.16
N LEU A 134 13.72 23.65 7.64
CA LEU A 134 13.28 24.48 6.51
C LEU A 134 13.00 25.94 6.90
N CYS A 135 12.48 26.16 8.11
CA CYS A 135 12.18 27.49 8.63
C CYS A 135 13.28 28.06 9.52
N GLN A 136 14.49 27.48 9.52
CA GLN A 136 15.59 28.00 10.31
C GLN A 136 15.92 29.44 9.91
N GLY A 137 15.73 30.39 10.83
CA GLY A 137 15.94 31.81 10.57
C GLY A 137 14.86 32.50 9.73
N ARG A 138 13.78 31.80 9.38
CA ARG A 138 12.56 32.40 8.81
C ARG A 138 11.52 32.50 9.94
N GLY A 139 10.90 33.66 10.09
CA GLY A 139 9.95 33.93 11.18
C GLY A 139 8.73 33.00 11.21
N THR A 140 7.81 33.24 12.14
CA THR A 140 6.64 32.38 12.40
C THR A 140 5.73 32.15 11.18
N GLN A 141 5.72 33.08 10.21
CA GLN A 141 4.94 32.93 8.96
C GLN A 141 5.39 31.73 8.10
N CYS A 142 6.66 31.31 8.20
CA CYS A 142 7.14 30.13 7.48
C CYS A 142 6.43 28.85 7.96
N HIS A 143 6.15 28.74 9.27
CA HIS A 143 5.46 27.58 9.83
C HIS A 143 3.99 27.50 9.36
N GLU A 144 3.27 28.62 9.33
CA GLU A 144 1.89 28.66 8.82
C GLU A 144 1.82 28.36 7.32
N GLN A 145 2.74 28.92 6.52
CA GLN A 145 2.78 28.63 5.08
C GLN A 145 3.15 27.17 4.79
N LEU A 146 4.09 26.57 5.53
CA LEU A 146 4.44 25.16 5.35
C LEU A 146 3.27 24.24 5.69
N THR A 147 2.55 24.52 6.77
CA THR A 147 1.40 23.71 7.24
C THR A 147 0.19 23.75 6.31
N CYS A 148 0.12 24.75 5.43
CA CYS A 148 -0.97 24.95 4.47
C CYS A 148 -0.53 24.97 2.99
N ALA A 149 0.69 24.54 2.67
CA ALA A 149 1.29 24.72 1.34
C ALA A 149 0.49 24.07 0.19
N ASP A 150 -0.22 22.96 0.45
CA ASP A 150 -1.05 22.26 -0.54
C ASP A 150 -2.29 23.05 -1.01
N MET A 151 -2.62 24.19 -0.38
CA MET A 151 -3.77 25.03 -0.77
C MET A 151 -3.41 26.14 -1.78
N MET A 152 -2.13 26.24 -2.19
CA MET A 152 -1.63 27.30 -3.09
C MET A 152 -1.22 26.82 -4.49
N ALA A 153 -1.44 25.55 -4.83
CA ALA A 153 -1.20 24.97 -6.17
C ALA A 153 -2.50 24.48 -6.80
#